data_AF-A0A2W4NQ36-F1
#
_entry.id   AF-A0A2W4NQ36-F1
#
_cell.length_a   1.000
_cell.length_b   1.000
_cell.length_c   1.000
_cell.angle_alpha   90.00
_cell.angle_beta   90.00
_cell.angle_gamma   90.00
#
_symmetry.space_group_name_H-M   'P 1'
#
loop_
_entity.id
_entity.type
_entity.pdbx_description
1 polymer ?
#
loop_
_entity_poly.entity_id
_entity_poly.type
_entity_poly.pdbx_seq_one_letter_code
_entity_poly.pdbx_strand_id
1 'polypeptide(L)'
;MRAAQKDLRAIENPTAWLTTIVSRLCLDTLAARRRRNAEPWQEESAFAVTAVTAEDQRLVAESVGLALLVVLERLSPLERVAFVLHDAFALPFEEIARVIDRSVVATKKLASRARQRVYGAPVSERVARDRAVVEEFLAAARSGDVEALVAVLAPDVVRRADSVARGEGMPAELRGADAVAEEIAANQARATFARVVLVDGGVGAVVAPFGKLRFVLRFTLAGERIRIFEVLGTKEALESLDLRLLPP
;
A
#
# COMPACT_ATOMS: atom_id res chain seq x y z
N MET A 1 -17.72 2.71 39.13
CA MET A 1 -16.26 2.59 38.90
C MET A 1 -15.54 1.81 40.02
N ARG A 2 -16.07 0.65 40.47
CA ARG A 2 -15.44 -0.25 41.46
C ARG A 2 -15.52 -1.74 41.10
N ALA A 3 -16.23 -2.11 40.03
CA ALA A 3 -16.38 -3.50 39.58
C ALA A 3 -15.27 -3.94 38.59
N ALA A 4 -14.70 -3.02 37.80
CA ALA A 4 -13.64 -3.35 36.82
C ALA A 4 -12.23 -3.54 37.44
N GLN A 5 -12.04 -3.18 38.70
CA GLN A 5 -10.72 -3.24 39.36
C GLN A 5 -10.42 -4.62 39.96
N LYS A 6 -11.42 -5.50 40.09
CA LYS A 6 -11.27 -6.82 40.70
C LYS A 6 -10.76 -7.92 39.75
N ASP A 7 -10.85 -7.72 38.43
CA ASP A 7 -10.41 -8.72 37.44
C ASP A 7 -8.95 -8.59 37.00
N LEU A 8 -8.30 -7.44 37.19
CA LEU A 8 -6.91 -7.23 36.75
C LEU A 8 -5.88 -8.05 37.54
N ARG A 9 -6.23 -8.51 38.74
CA ARG A 9 -5.35 -9.31 39.61
C ARG A 9 -5.35 -10.81 39.30
N ALA A 10 -6.24 -11.27 38.41
CA ALA A 10 -6.36 -12.66 37.99
C ALA A 10 -5.71 -12.93 36.61
N ILE A 11 -5.03 -11.94 36.04
CA ILE A 11 -4.40 -12.07 34.72
C ILE A 11 -2.99 -12.62 34.91
N GLU A 12 -2.85 -13.95 34.85
CA GLU A 12 -1.56 -14.65 34.94
C GLU A 12 -0.59 -14.28 33.81
N ASN A 13 -1.08 -13.72 32.69
CA ASN A 13 -0.26 -13.21 31.60
C ASN A 13 -0.82 -11.88 31.05
N PRO A 14 -0.39 -10.73 31.61
CA PRO A 14 -0.85 -9.40 31.22
C PRO A 14 -0.58 -9.08 29.74
N THR A 15 0.52 -9.60 29.18
CA THR A 15 0.86 -9.42 27.76
C THR A 15 -0.15 -10.13 26.86
N ALA A 16 -0.48 -11.39 27.14
CA ALA A 16 -1.46 -12.14 26.36
C ALA A 16 -2.87 -11.52 26.45
N TRP A 17 -3.23 -11.00 27.62
CA TRP A 17 -4.50 -10.30 27.83
C TRP A 17 -4.57 -8.97 27.08
N LEU A 18 -3.52 -8.14 27.15
CA LEU A 18 -3.44 -6.88 26.40
C LEU A 18 -3.45 -7.13 24.90
N THR A 19 -2.66 -8.08 24.39
CA THR A 19 -2.69 -8.45 22.96
C THR A 19 -4.08 -8.88 22.52
N THR A 20 -4.79 -9.64 23.36
CA THR A 20 -6.18 -10.06 23.06
C THR A 20 -7.14 -8.89 22.99
N ILE A 21 -7.13 -8.01 23.99
CA ILE A 21 -8.05 -6.86 24.04
C ILE A 21 -7.73 -5.84 22.95
N VAL A 22 -6.45 -5.51 22.76
CA VAL A 22 -6.03 -4.59 21.70
C VAL A 22 -6.38 -5.18 20.33
N SER A 23 -6.15 -6.47 20.09
CA SER A 23 -6.53 -7.11 18.83
C SER A 23 -8.05 -7.10 18.59
N ARG A 24 -8.86 -7.37 19.63
CA ARG A 24 -10.33 -7.31 19.52
C ARG A 24 -10.83 -5.89 19.26
N LEU A 25 -10.28 -4.90 19.96
CA LEU A 25 -10.59 -3.50 19.72
C LEU A 25 -10.17 -3.04 18.31
N CYS A 26 -9.00 -3.49 17.82
CA CYS A 26 -8.57 -3.29 16.44
C CYS A 26 -9.53 -3.97 15.45
N LEU A 27 -10.00 -5.19 15.73
CA LEU A 27 -10.99 -5.87 14.88
C LEU A 27 -12.32 -5.11 14.82
N ASP A 28 -12.82 -4.66 15.97
CA ASP A 28 -14.08 -3.92 16.07
C ASP A 28 -14.00 -2.58 15.34
N THR A 29 -12.89 -1.85 15.52
CA THR A 29 -12.65 -0.58 14.81
C THR A 29 -12.50 -0.78 13.30
N LEU A 30 -11.81 -1.83 12.85
CA LEU A 30 -11.70 -2.19 11.43
C LEU A 30 -13.06 -2.59 10.84
N ALA A 31 -13.86 -3.38 11.56
CA ALA A 31 -15.21 -3.75 11.13
C ALA A 31 -16.12 -2.53 11.04
N ALA A 32 -16.04 -1.61 12.01
CA ALA A 32 -16.80 -0.36 12.01
C ALA A 32 -16.39 0.61 10.89
N ARG A 33 -15.09 0.66 10.54
CA ARG A 33 -14.61 1.43 9.38
C ARG A 33 -15.11 0.85 8.07
N ARG A 34 -15.07 -0.48 7.88
CA ARG A 34 -15.60 -1.10 6.65
C ARG A 34 -17.09 -0.83 6.43
N ARG A 35 -17.86 -0.63 7.51
CA ARG A 35 -19.29 -0.28 7.43
C ARG A 35 -19.54 1.19 7.12
N ARG A 36 -18.63 2.08 7.52
CA ARG A 36 -18.68 3.51 7.23
C ARG A 36 -17.79 3.78 6.03
N ASN A 37 -18.34 3.73 4.81
CA ASN A 37 -17.63 4.24 3.62
C ASN A 37 -16.99 5.58 3.99
N ALA A 38 -15.67 5.59 4.15
CA ALA A 38 -14.99 6.71 4.79
C ALA A 38 -15.23 7.99 3.98
N GLU A 39 -15.55 9.10 4.66
CA GLU A 39 -15.63 10.41 4.04
C GLU A 39 -14.31 10.72 3.32
N PRO A 40 -14.37 11.34 2.11
CA PRO A 40 -13.17 11.66 1.35
C PRO A 40 -12.26 12.57 2.19
N TRP A 41 -11.03 12.12 2.43
CA TRP A 41 -9.98 13.00 2.97
C TRP A 41 -9.72 14.12 1.96
N GLN A 42 -9.83 15.38 2.38
CA GLN A 42 -9.70 16.54 1.50
C GLN A 42 -8.34 16.53 0.78
N GLU A 43 -8.40 16.62 -0.55
CA GLU A 43 -7.33 16.26 -1.49
C GLU A 43 -6.06 17.11 -1.37
N GLU A 44 -6.21 18.39 -1.00
CA GLU A 44 -5.09 19.32 -0.87
C GLU A 44 -4.21 19.02 0.35
N SER A 45 -4.79 18.51 1.45
CA SER A 45 -4.07 18.30 2.71
C SER A 45 -3.18 17.04 2.72
N ALA A 46 -3.50 16.03 1.90
CA ALA A 46 -2.80 14.74 1.92
C ALA A 46 -1.35 14.82 1.41
N PHE A 47 -1.06 15.76 0.51
CA PHE A 47 0.28 16.02 -0.04
C PHE A 47 0.88 17.35 0.45
N ALA A 48 0.08 18.25 1.04
CA ALA A 48 0.52 19.56 1.54
C ALA A 48 1.22 19.52 2.92
N VAL A 49 1.65 18.36 3.41
CA VAL A 49 2.57 18.32 4.55
C VAL A 49 3.96 18.74 4.04
N THR A 50 4.14 20.03 3.78
CA THR A 50 5.44 20.65 3.47
C THR A 50 6.20 21.06 4.73
N ALA A 51 5.71 20.65 5.90
CA ALA A 51 6.44 20.70 7.17
C ALA A 51 6.53 19.30 7.77
N VAL A 52 7.04 18.33 7.01
CA VAL A 52 7.44 17.03 7.58
C VAL A 52 8.71 17.30 8.40
N THR A 53 8.61 17.20 9.71
CA THR A 53 9.81 17.26 10.56
C THR A 53 10.73 16.09 10.22
N ALA A 54 12.05 16.21 10.46
CA ALA A 54 13.00 15.12 10.21
C ALA A 54 12.64 13.81 10.97
N GLU A 55 11.84 13.90 12.04
CA GLU A 55 11.29 12.76 12.77
C GLU A 55 10.14 12.06 12.04
N ASP A 56 9.24 12.81 11.39
CA ASP A 56 8.16 12.23 10.57
C ASP A 56 8.72 11.56 9.30
N GLN A 57 9.81 12.08 8.73
CA GLN A 57 10.52 11.43 7.61
C GLN A 57 11.15 10.09 8.01
N ARG A 58 11.60 9.96 9.27
CA ARG A 58 12.10 8.69 9.83
C ARG A 58 10.98 7.68 10.08
N LEU A 59 9.74 8.10 10.33
CA LEU A 59 8.57 7.22 10.40
C LEU A 59 8.06 6.77 9.01
N VAL A 60 8.42 7.49 7.94
CA VAL A 60 8.20 7.07 6.54
C VAL A 60 9.23 6.00 6.10
N ALA A 61 10.23 5.71 6.93
CA ALA A 61 11.23 4.67 6.71
C ALA A 61 10.70 3.29 7.11
N GLU A 62 9.98 2.66 6.20
CA GLU A 62 10.15 1.26 5.83
C GLU A 62 9.37 1.03 4.52
N SER A 63 10.09 0.80 3.42
CA SER A 63 9.54 0.68 2.07
C SER A 63 8.41 -0.36 1.96
N VAL A 64 8.48 -1.40 2.80
CA VAL A 64 7.49 -2.47 2.90
C VAL A 64 6.22 -2.02 3.63
N GLY A 65 6.32 -1.13 4.62
CA GLY A 65 5.22 -0.75 5.51
C GLY A 65 4.03 -0.12 4.78
N LEU A 66 4.27 0.84 3.87
CA LEU A 66 3.18 1.52 3.15
C LEU A 66 2.46 0.61 2.16
N ALA A 67 3.21 -0.16 1.37
CA ALA A 67 2.64 -1.13 0.45
C ALA A 67 1.86 -2.20 1.22
N LEU A 68 2.40 -2.67 2.35
CA LEU A 68 1.74 -3.64 3.21
C LEU A 68 0.43 -3.08 3.76
N LEU A 69 0.39 -1.85 4.26
CA LEU A 69 -0.83 -1.22 4.76
C LEU A 69 -1.95 -1.22 3.71
N VAL A 70 -1.64 -0.84 2.46
CA VAL A 70 -2.61 -0.86 1.34
C VAL A 70 -3.14 -2.27 1.08
N VAL A 71 -2.27 -3.27 1.03
CA VAL A 71 -2.66 -4.66 0.74
C VAL A 71 -3.44 -5.27 1.93
N LEU A 72 -3.05 -4.95 3.17
CA LEU A 72 -3.75 -5.39 4.37
C LEU A 72 -5.18 -4.83 4.42
N GLU A 73 -5.42 -3.60 3.94
CA GLU A 73 -6.76 -3.01 3.88
C GLU A 73 -7.76 -3.86 3.09
N ARG A 74 -7.26 -4.64 2.13
CA ARG A 74 -8.06 -5.51 1.25
C ARG A 74 -8.35 -6.89 1.85
N LEU A 75 -7.67 -7.27 2.93
CA LEU A 75 -7.96 -8.50 3.67
C LEU A 75 -9.24 -8.36 4.52
N SER A 76 -9.92 -9.47 4.78
CA SER A 76 -10.94 -9.49 5.84
C SER A 76 -10.29 -9.20 7.21
N PRO A 77 -11.04 -8.68 8.20
CA PRO A 77 -10.48 -8.38 9.53
C PRO A 77 -9.79 -9.59 10.16
N LEU A 78 -10.39 -10.78 10.03
CA LEU A 78 -9.84 -12.02 10.60
C LEU A 78 -8.57 -12.49 9.88
N GLU A 79 -8.51 -12.37 8.55
CA GLU A 79 -7.29 -12.68 7.79
C GLU A 79 -6.17 -11.71 8.14
N ARG A 80 -6.46 -10.42 8.28
CA ARG A 80 -5.49 -9.40 8.66
C ARG A 80 -4.89 -9.69 10.03
N VAL A 81 -5.72 -9.98 11.03
CA VAL A 81 -5.23 -10.30 12.38
C VAL A 81 -4.42 -11.59 12.39
N ALA A 82 -4.91 -12.64 11.72
CA ALA A 82 -4.18 -13.90 11.64
C ALA A 82 -2.82 -13.73 10.96
N PHE A 83 -2.75 -12.94 9.89
CA PHE A 83 -1.51 -12.61 9.19
C PHE A 83 -0.59 -11.74 10.03
N VAL A 84 -1.04 -10.59 10.52
CA VAL A 84 -0.17 -9.65 11.24
C VAL A 84 0.41 -10.28 12.50
N LEU A 85 -0.42 -10.90 13.35
CA LEU A 85 0.06 -11.50 14.59
C LEU A 85 1.05 -12.64 14.34
N HIS A 86 0.85 -13.43 13.29
CA HIS A 86 1.74 -14.54 13.01
C HIS A 86 2.98 -14.12 12.20
N ASP A 87 2.79 -13.46 11.07
CA ASP A 87 3.85 -13.19 10.09
C ASP A 87 4.73 -11.99 10.50
N ALA A 88 4.17 -10.97 11.18
CA ALA A 88 4.95 -9.82 11.63
C ALA A 88 5.42 -9.95 13.09
N PHE A 89 4.61 -10.57 13.95
CA PHE A 89 4.89 -10.68 15.38
C PHE A 89 5.28 -12.09 15.85
N ALA A 90 5.34 -13.07 14.95
CA ALA A 90 5.73 -14.46 15.24
C ALA A 90 4.89 -15.17 16.33
N LEU A 91 3.63 -14.75 16.56
CA LEU A 91 2.76 -15.43 17.52
C LEU A 91 2.35 -16.83 17.03
N PRO A 92 2.29 -17.82 17.94
CA PRO A 92 1.80 -19.16 17.60
C PRO A 92 0.29 -19.15 17.31
N PHE A 93 -0.15 -20.03 16.41
CA PHE A 93 -1.55 -20.07 15.96
C PHE A 93 -2.53 -20.42 17.09
N GLU A 94 -2.07 -21.12 18.12
CA GLU A 94 -2.81 -21.48 19.32
C GLU A 94 -3.19 -20.24 20.15
N GLU A 95 -2.33 -19.23 20.19
CA GLU A 95 -2.62 -17.94 20.83
C GLU A 95 -3.57 -17.11 19.98
N ILE A 96 -3.30 -17.01 18.69
CA ILE A 96 -4.13 -16.23 17.75
C ILE A 96 -5.55 -16.78 17.70
N ALA A 97 -5.70 -18.12 17.66
CA ALA A 97 -7.00 -18.80 17.66
C ALA A 97 -7.88 -18.40 18.86
N ARG A 98 -7.29 -18.23 20.05
CA ARG A 98 -7.99 -17.74 21.24
C ARG A 98 -8.39 -16.26 21.12
N VAL A 99 -7.53 -15.43 20.53
CA VAL A 99 -7.82 -14.00 20.31
C VAL A 99 -9.04 -13.82 19.40
N ILE A 100 -9.07 -14.53 18.28
CA ILE A 100 -10.09 -14.38 17.23
C ILE A 100 -11.29 -15.33 17.37
N ASP A 101 -11.33 -16.12 18.44
CA ASP A 101 -12.39 -17.09 18.75
C ASP A 101 -12.65 -18.10 17.62
N ARG A 102 -11.60 -18.79 17.18
CA ARG A 102 -11.64 -19.81 16.11
C ARG A 102 -10.79 -21.02 16.47
N SER A 103 -10.99 -22.13 15.75
CA SER A 103 -10.09 -23.27 15.86
C SER A 103 -8.71 -22.95 15.26
N VAL A 104 -7.66 -23.60 15.77
CA VAL A 104 -6.28 -23.46 15.24
C VAL A 104 -6.22 -23.74 13.74
N VAL A 105 -6.97 -24.74 13.26
CA VAL A 105 -7.07 -25.09 11.84
C VAL A 105 -7.67 -23.95 11.03
N ALA A 106 -8.75 -23.32 11.52
CA ALA A 106 -9.36 -22.18 10.86
C ALA A 106 -8.42 -20.97 10.83
N THR A 107 -7.70 -20.69 11.92
CA THR A 107 -6.70 -19.61 11.99
C THR A 107 -5.56 -19.82 10.99
N LYS A 108 -5.01 -21.03 10.89
CA LYS A 108 -4.00 -21.39 9.88
C LYS A 108 -4.50 -21.15 8.46
N LYS A 109 -5.75 -21.51 8.18
CA LYS A 109 -6.40 -21.28 6.88
C LYS A 109 -6.56 -19.78 6.57
N LEU A 110 -6.92 -18.97 7.57
CA LEU A 110 -7.01 -17.51 7.43
C LEU A 110 -5.64 -16.90 7.09
N ALA A 111 -4.59 -17.26 7.83
CA ALA A 111 -3.23 -16.77 7.56
C ALA A 111 -2.70 -17.22 6.20
N SER A 112 -2.94 -18.47 5.80
CA SER A 112 -2.57 -18.98 4.47
C SER A 112 -3.27 -18.21 3.34
N ARG A 113 -4.58 -17.96 3.46
CA ARG A 113 -5.32 -17.14 2.49
C ARG A 113 -4.81 -15.71 2.45
N ALA A 114 -4.49 -15.13 3.61
CA ALA A 114 -3.90 -13.81 3.70
C ALA A 114 -2.56 -13.76 2.94
N ARG A 115 -1.64 -14.70 3.17
CA ARG A 115 -0.36 -14.78 2.43
C ARG A 115 -0.57 -14.87 0.92
N GLN A 116 -1.50 -15.70 0.47
CA GLN A 116 -1.80 -15.83 -0.96
C GLN A 116 -2.27 -14.50 -1.57
N ARG A 117 -3.07 -13.72 -0.83
CA ARG A 117 -3.50 -12.39 -1.26
C ARG A 117 -2.42 -11.33 -1.11
N VAL A 118 -1.54 -11.45 -0.11
CA VAL A 118 -0.47 -10.49 0.16
C VAL A 118 0.66 -10.63 -0.84
N TYR A 119 1.18 -11.84 -1.07
CA TYR A 119 2.38 -12.06 -1.89
C TYR A 119 2.10 -12.64 -3.28
N GLY A 120 0.94 -13.26 -3.49
CA GLY A 120 0.66 -13.94 -4.76
C GLY A 120 1.52 -15.19 -4.98
N ALA A 121 1.82 -15.47 -6.26
CA ALA A 121 2.67 -16.57 -6.70
C ALA A 121 4.13 -16.12 -6.84
N PRO A 122 5.10 -17.05 -6.94
CA PRO A 122 6.51 -16.70 -7.17
C PRO A 122 6.72 -15.77 -8.36
N VAL A 123 7.66 -14.84 -8.21
CA VAL A 123 8.03 -13.83 -9.22
C VAL A 123 8.67 -14.49 -10.43
N SER A 124 8.18 -14.18 -11.63
CA SER A 124 8.86 -14.59 -12.87
C SER A 124 10.05 -13.66 -13.15
N GLU A 125 11.03 -14.12 -13.92
CA GLU A 125 12.18 -13.29 -14.34
C GLU A 125 11.74 -11.98 -15.01
N ARG A 126 10.62 -12.01 -15.74
CA ARG A 126 10.02 -10.82 -16.34
C ARG A 126 9.62 -9.80 -15.28
N VAL A 127 8.93 -10.24 -14.22
CA VAL A 127 8.51 -9.35 -13.13
C VAL A 127 9.73 -8.77 -12.40
N ALA A 128 10.81 -9.55 -12.23
CA ALA A 128 12.04 -9.04 -11.64
C ALA A 128 12.70 -7.94 -12.50
N ARG A 129 12.73 -8.11 -13.83
CA ARG A 129 13.23 -7.08 -14.75
C ARG A 129 12.34 -5.83 -14.75
N ASP A 130 11.02 -6.01 -14.88
CA ASP A 130 10.07 -4.90 -14.90
C ASP A 130 10.10 -4.13 -13.57
N ARG A 131 10.35 -4.82 -12.45
CA ARG A 131 10.56 -4.23 -11.12
C ARG A 131 11.75 -3.27 -11.11
N ALA A 132 12.89 -3.66 -11.67
CA ALA A 132 14.07 -2.81 -11.70
C ALA A 132 13.82 -1.49 -12.44
N VAL A 133 13.17 -1.54 -13.61
CA VAL A 133 12.80 -0.35 -14.40
C VAL A 133 11.85 0.57 -13.63
N VAL A 134 10.84 0.01 -12.96
CA VAL A 134 9.89 0.79 -12.16
C VAL A 134 10.55 1.38 -10.91
N GLU A 135 11.47 0.65 -10.27
CA GLU A 135 12.25 1.17 -9.13
C GLU A 135 13.13 2.36 -9.54
N GLU A 136 13.79 2.29 -10.70
CA GLU A 136 14.59 3.37 -11.27
C GLU A 136 13.73 4.59 -11.62
N PHE A 137 12.59 4.37 -12.29
CA PHE A 137 11.60 5.42 -12.55
C PHE A 137 11.15 6.13 -11.28
N LEU A 138 10.80 5.38 -10.23
CA LEU A 138 10.37 5.97 -8.96
C LEU A 138 11.53 6.68 -8.23
N ALA A 139 12.77 6.23 -8.41
CA ALA A 139 13.93 6.92 -7.86
C ALA A 139 14.15 8.28 -8.53
N ALA A 140 14.12 8.33 -9.86
CA ALA A 140 14.21 9.57 -10.63
C ALA A 140 13.05 10.53 -10.33
N ALA A 141 11.83 10.00 -10.20
CA ALA A 141 10.65 10.78 -9.82
C ALA A 141 10.78 11.41 -8.42
N ARG A 142 11.40 10.69 -7.46
CA ARG A 142 11.64 11.20 -6.10
C ARG A 142 12.70 12.28 -6.04
N SER A 143 13.74 12.19 -6.86
CA SER A 143 14.79 13.22 -6.94
C SER A 143 14.40 14.41 -7.81
N GLY A 144 13.34 14.28 -8.62
CA GLY A 144 12.99 15.28 -9.63
C GLY A 144 13.98 15.35 -10.78
N ASP A 145 14.74 14.28 -11.01
CA ASP A 145 15.77 14.21 -12.04
C ASP A 145 15.11 13.96 -13.41
N VAL A 146 14.93 15.04 -14.16
CA VAL A 146 14.28 15.01 -15.48
C VAL A 146 15.09 14.19 -16.48
N GLU A 147 16.43 14.25 -16.42
CA GLU A 147 17.28 13.50 -17.35
C GLU A 147 17.18 11.99 -17.10
N ALA A 148 17.23 11.59 -15.84
CA ALA A 148 17.03 10.19 -15.44
C ALA A 148 15.60 9.72 -15.77
N LEU A 149 14.59 10.56 -15.62
CA LEU A 149 13.21 10.26 -16.05
C LEU A 149 13.14 10.03 -17.56
N VAL A 150 13.73 10.91 -18.38
CA VAL A 150 13.74 10.74 -19.84
C VAL A 150 14.45 9.45 -20.25
N ALA A 151 15.53 9.06 -19.56
CA ALA A 151 16.28 7.84 -19.86
C ALA A 151 15.44 6.55 -19.73
N VAL A 152 14.56 6.49 -18.72
CA VAL A 152 13.67 5.33 -18.46
C VAL A 152 12.34 5.39 -19.23
N LEU A 153 12.01 6.53 -19.85
CA LEU A 153 10.79 6.70 -20.64
C LEU A 153 11.03 6.38 -22.11
N ALA A 154 10.05 5.77 -22.77
CA ALA A 154 10.05 5.66 -24.23
C ALA A 154 9.87 7.06 -24.84
N PRO A 155 10.50 7.37 -26.00
CA PRO A 155 10.32 8.67 -26.66
C PRO A 155 8.85 8.98 -26.97
N ASP A 156 8.06 7.95 -27.31
CA ASP A 156 6.63 8.01 -27.58
C ASP A 156 5.75 7.72 -26.34
N VAL A 157 6.30 7.84 -25.13
CA VAL A 157 5.57 7.52 -23.90
C VAL A 157 4.25 8.28 -23.83
N VAL A 158 3.22 7.58 -23.38
CA VAL A 158 1.90 8.14 -23.14
C VAL A 158 1.56 8.01 -21.68
N ARG A 159 1.39 9.15 -21.02
CA ARG A 159 0.85 9.23 -19.67
C ARG A 159 -0.66 9.44 -19.74
N ARG A 160 -1.43 8.66 -18.99
CA ARG A 160 -2.88 8.80 -18.82
C ARG A 160 -3.19 8.94 -17.34
N ALA A 161 -4.12 9.79 -16.97
CA ALA A 161 -4.66 9.83 -15.62
C ALA A 161 -6.16 9.84 -15.72
N ASP A 162 -6.88 9.36 -14.71
CA ASP A 162 -8.30 9.65 -14.58
C ASP A 162 -8.55 11.07 -14.07
N SER A 163 -9.83 11.45 -13.94
CA SER A 163 -10.23 12.81 -13.57
C SER A 163 -9.70 13.25 -12.21
N VAL A 164 -9.58 12.34 -11.24
CA VAL A 164 -9.19 12.67 -9.86
C VAL A 164 -7.68 12.63 -9.63
N ALA A 165 -6.92 12.14 -10.61
CA ALA A 165 -5.46 12.13 -10.60
C ALA A 165 -4.83 13.29 -11.37
N ARG A 166 -5.63 14.03 -12.15
CA ARG A 166 -5.21 15.23 -12.89
C ARG A 166 -5.28 16.46 -11.99
N GLY A 167 -4.29 17.35 -12.13
CA GLY A 167 -4.43 18.71 -11.62
C GLY A 167 -5.45 19.51 -12.44
N GLU A 168 -5.89 20.65 -11.92
CA GLU A 168 -6.76 21.56 -12.64
C GLU A 168 -6.10 22.01 -13.96
N GLY A 169 -6.84 21.94 -15.07
CA GLY A 169 -6.33 22.27 -16.40
C GLY A 169 -5.39 21.24 -17.03
N MET A 170 -5.02 20.16 -16.33
CA MET A 170 -4.11 19.14 -16.85
C MET A 170 -4.82 18.19 -17.84
N PRO A 171 -4.21 17.85 -19.00
CA PRO A 171 -4.85 16.99 -19.97
C PRO A 171 -5.03 15.54 -19.49
N ALA A 172 -6.04 14.88 -20.04
CA ALA A 172 -6.34 13.47 -19.79
C ALA A 172 -5.26 12.50 -20.33
N GLU A 173 -4.47 12.97 -21.28
CA GLU A 173 -3.36 12.26 -21.88
C GLU A 173 -2.22 13.26 -22.14
N LEU A 174 -1.00 12.87 -21.78
CA LEU A 174 0.22 13.63 -22.04
C LEU A 174 1.18 12.72 -22.80
N ARG A 175 1.86 13.25 -23.81
CA ARG A 175 2.68 12.46 -24.74
C ARG A 175 4.08 13.03 -24.84
N GLY A 176 5.05 12.14 -25.02
CA GLY A 176 6.46 12.49 -25.20
C GLY A 176 7.23 12.42 -23.89
N ALA A 177 8.47 11.95 -23.96
CA ALA A 177 9.31 11.73 -22.78
C ALA A 177 9.54 13.01 -21.98
N ASP A 178 9.88 14.12 -22.65
CA ASP A 178 10.20 15.39 -21.99
C ASP A 178 9.00 15.94 -21.21
N ALA A 179 7.84 16.07 -21.86
CA ALA A 179 6.64 16.61 -21.22
C ALA A 179 6.18 15.76 -20.02
N VAL A 180 6.26 14.42 -20.16
CA VAL A 180 5.91 13.50 -19.08
C VAL A 180 6.93 13.57 -17.94
N ALA A 181 8.23 13.68 -18.25
CA ALA A 181 9.28 13.82 -17.24
C ALA A 181 9.14 15.13 -16.46
N GLU A 182 8.87 16.25 -17.13
CA GLU A 182 8.63 17.55 -16.49
C GLU A 182 7.41 17.51 -15.53
N GLU A 183 6.29 16.91 -15.96
CA GLU A 183 5.11 16.75 -15.10
C GLU A 183 5.45 15.94 -13.84
N ILE A 184 6.16 14.83 -14.00
CA ILE A 184 6.55 13.96 -12.88
C ILE A 184 7.49 14.70 -11.93
N ALA A 185 8.50 15.39 -12.47
CA ALA A 185 9.47 16.16 -11.69
C ALA A 185 8.83 17.36 -10.96
N ALA A 186 7.71 17.90 -11.46
CA ALA A 186 6.92 18.91 -10.76
C ALA A 186 6.06 18.33 -9.62
N ASN A 187 5.85 17.00 -9.57
CA ASN A 187 4.96 16.31 -8.63
C ASN A 187 5.71 15.35 -7.67
N GLN A 188 6.93 15.70 -7.26
CA GLN A 188 7.83 14.84 -6.45
C GLN A 188 7.19 14.30 -5.16
N ALA A 189 6.33 15.10 -4.51
CA ALA A 189 5.64 14.69 -3.29
C ALA A 189 4.83 13.39 -3.47
N ARG A 190 4.26 13.16 -4.67
CA ARG A 190 3.55 11.90 -4.97
C ARG A 190 4.53 10.72 -5.02
N ALA A 191 5.71 10.91 -5.59
CA ALA A 191 6.74 9.87 -5.71
C ALA A 191 7.33 9.45 -4.35
N THR A 192 7.39 10.35 -3.37
CA THR A 192 7.82 10.05 -2.00
C THR A 192 6.99 8.94 -1.34
N PHE A 193 5.68 8.95 -1.59
CA PHE A 193 4.74 7.95 -1.08
C PHE A 193 4.50 6.78 -2.04
N ALA A 194 5.24 6.72 -3.15
CA ALA A 194 5.11 5.65 -4.13
C ALA A 194 5.89 4.40 -3.70
N ARG A 195 5.26 3.23 -3.79
CA ARG A 195 5.89 1.92 -3.53
C ARG A 195 5.54 0.92 -4.63
N VAL A 196 6.52 0.13 -5.04
CA VAL A 196 6.32 -0.90 -6.07
C VAL A 196 5.46 -2.03 -5.50
N VAL A 197 4.48 -2.45 -6.29
CA VAL A 197 3.56 -3.56 -5.99
C VAL A 197 3.26 -4.32 -7.28
N LEU A 198 2.61 -5.47 -7.15
CA LEU A 198 1.93 -6.10 -8.28
C LEU A 198 0.54 -5.50 -8.42
N VAL A 199 0.21 -5.07 -9.65
CA VAL A 199 -1.09 -4.56 -10.08
C VAL A 199 -1.60 -5.48 -11.17
N ASP A 200 -2.69 -6.21 -10.91
CA ASP A 200 -3.27 -7.20 -11.82
C ASP A 200 -2.25 -8.24 -12.33
N GLY A 201 -1.24 -8.55 -11.50
CA GLY A 201 -0.15 -9.48 -11.79
C GLY A 201 1.04 -8.89 -12.56
N GLY A 202 0.96 -7.64 -13.02
CA GLY A 202 2.08 -6.88 -13.59
C GLY A 202 2.77 -5.98 -12.56
N VAL A 203 3.97 -5.49 -12.85
CA VAL A 203 4.66 -4.53 -11.97
C VAL A 203 3.99 -3.16 -12.09
N GLY A 204 3.59 -2.60 -10.95
CA GLY A 204 3.01 -1.28 -10.81
C GLY A 204 3.52 -0.57 -9.56
N ALA A 205 2.89 0.53 -9.19
CA ALA A 205 3.16 1.19 -7.92
C ALA A 205 1.88 1.72 -7.27
N VAL A 206 1.88 1.86 -5.96
CA VAL A 206 0.83 2.54 -5.20
C VAL A 206 1.38 3.84 -4.65
N VAL A 207 0.62 4.92 -4.69
CA VAL A 207 0.90 6.17 -3.99
C VAL A 207 -0.03 6.21 -2.78
N ALA A 208 0.54 6.06 -1.59
CA ALA A 208 -0.22 5.89 -0.36
C ALA A 208 0.31 6.73 0.80
N PRO A 209 0.04 8.06 0.82
CA PRO A 209 0.42 8.89 1.95
C PRO A 209 -0.22 8.35 3.23
N PHE A 210 0.62 8.14 4.25
CA PHE A 210 0.22 7.55 5.54
C PHE A 210 -0.52 6.20 5.43
N GLY A 211 -0.20 5.41 4.39
CA GLY A 211 -0.77 4.08 4.16
C GLY A 211 -2.16 4.09 3.52
N LYS A 212 -2.71 5.25 3.17
CA LYS A 212 -4.00 5.36 2.48
C LYS A 212 -3.81 5.40 0.98
N LEU A 213 -4.33 4.40 0.28
CA LEU A 213 -4.23 4.32 -1.16
C LEU A 213 -4.92 5.53 -1.81
N ARG A 214 -4.13 6.37 -2.51
CA ARG A 214 -4.64 7.52 -3.26
C ARG A 214 -4.57 7.32 -4.76
N PHE A 215 -3.47 6.73 -5.24
CA PHE A 215 -3.29 6.38 -6.64
C PHE A 215 -2.68 5.00 -6.82
N VAL A 216 -3.02 4.34 -7.92
CA VAL A 216 -2.26 3.23 -8.49
C VAL A 216 -1.64 3.69 -9.80
N LEU A 217 -0.35 3.41 -9.94
CA LEU A 217 0.42 3.59 -11.15
C LEU A 217 0.51 2.25 -11.87
N ARG A 218 0.00 2.19 -13.10
CA ARG A 218 0.13 1.02 -13.97
C ARG A 218 1.08 1.34 -15.11
N PHE A 219 2.01 0.43 -15.37
CA PHE A 219 3.03 0.62 -16.39
C PHE A 219 2.87 -0.41 -17.51
N THR A 220 3.04 0.04 -18.74
CA THR A 220 3.32 -0.83 -19.88
C THR A 220 4.75 -0.59 -20.32
N LEU A 221 5.59 -1.60 -20.18
CA LEU A 221 7.00 -1.54 -20.55
C LEU A 221 7.20 -2.05 -21.99
N ALA A 222 8.17 -1.45 -22.68
CA ALA A 222 8.69 -1.90 -23.96
C ALA A 222 10.21 -2.06 -23.82
N GLY A 223 10.65 -3.29 -23.50
CA GLY A 223 12.04 -3.53 -23.09
C GLY A 223 12.32 -2.91 -21.73
N GLU A 224 13.34 -2.05 -21.66
CA GLU A 224 13.78 -1.36 -20.45
C GLU A 224 13.17 0.04 -20.29
N ARG A 225 12.18 0.39 -21.12
CA ARG A 225 11.54 1.70 -21.10
C ARG A 225 10.05 1.64 -20.86
N ILE A 226 9.52 2.64 -20.17
CA ILE A 226 8.09 2.81 -19.93
C ILE A 226 7.44 3.46 -21.16
N ARG A 227 6.48 2.75 -21.77
CA ARG A 227 5.73 3.23 -22.94
C ARG A 227 4.37 3.80 -22.58
N ILE A 228 3.70 3.21 -21.59
CA ILE A 228 2.44 3.74 -21.07
C ILE A 228 2.55 3.84 -19.56
N PHE A 229 2.11 4.97 -19.04
CA PHE A 229 2.07 5.27 -17.62
C PHE A 229 0.65 5.73 -17.27
N GLU A 230 -0.09 4.93 -16.50
CA GLU A 230 -1.47 5.24 -16.10
C GLU A 230 -1.54 5.59 -14.62
N VAL A 231 -2.23 6.68 -14.28
CA VAL A 231 -2.50 7.11 -12.91
C VAL A 231 -3.98 6.97 -12.61
N LEU A 232 -4.31 5.99 -11.76
CA LEU A 232 -5.67 5.63 -11.39
C LEU A 232 -5.93 6.07 -9.95
N GLY A 233 -6.95 6.87 -9.71
CA GLY A 233 -7.37 7.34 -8.39
C GLY A 233 -8.89 7.33 -8.16
N THR A 234 -9.73 7.11 -9.18
CA THR A 234 -11.18 6.98 -8.97
C THR A 234 -11.47 5.76 -8.10
N LYS A 235 -12.51 5.86 -7.25
CA LYS A 235 -12.88 4.78 -6.34
C LYS A 235 -13.16 3.49 -7.11
N GLU A 236 -13.91 3.59 -8.21
CA GLU A 236 -14.28 2.46 -9.05
C GLU A 236 -13.04 1.78 -9.65
N ALA A 237 -12.06 2.55 -10.13
CA ALA A 237 -10.82 2.00 -10.64
C ALA A 237 -10.03 1.31 -9.52
N LEU A 238 -9.82 1.99 -8.39
CA LEU A 238 -9.05 1.46 -7.26
C LEU A 238 -9.65 0.18 -6.66
N GLU A 239 -10.97 0.05 -6.61
CA GLU A 239 -11.66 -1.15 -6.11
C GLU A 239 -11.58 -2.33 -7.08
N SER A 240 -11.45 -2.07 -8.38
CA SER A 240 -11.40 -3.10 -9.42
C SER A 240 -10.06 -3.83 -9.55
N LEU A 241 -8.96 -3.18 -9.14
CA LEU A 241 -7.60 -3.71 -9.30
C LEU A 241 -7.33 -4.85 -8.32
N ASP A 242 -6.45 -5.79 -8.66
CA ASP A 242 -5.81 -6.71 -7.72
C ASP A 242 -4.42 -6.18 -7.33
N LEU A 243 -4.18 -5.98 -6.03
CA LEU A 243 -2.96 -5.38 -5.49
C LEU A 243 -2.27 -6.37 -4.56
N ARG A 244 -0.99 -6.66 -4.83
CA ARG A 244 -0.17 -7.57 -4.02
C ARG A 244 1.23 -7.01 -3.80
N LEU A 245 1.87 -7.39 -2.72
CA LEU A 245 3.29 -7.12 -2.52
C LEU A 245 4.12 -7.94 -3.50
N LEU A 246 5.23 -7.35 -3.93
CA LEU A 246 6.32 -8.13 -4.48
C LEU A 246 6.92 -8.97 -3.35
N PRO A 247 7.11 -10.28 -3.55
CA PRO A 247 7.96 -11.07 -2.68
C PRO A 247 9.33 -10.40 -2.48
N PRO A 248 9.92 -10.51 -1.28
CA PRO A 248 11.24 -9.96 -0.98
C PRO A 248 12.30 -10.48 -1.97
#